data_AF-A0AAE6UP04-F1
#
_entry.id   AF-A0AAE6UP04-F1
#
_cell.length_a   1.000
_cell.length_b   1.000
_cell.length_c   1.000
_cell.angle_alpha   90.00
_cell.angle_beta   90.00
_cell.angle_gamma   90.00
#
_symmetry.space_group_name_H-M   'P 1'
#
loop_
_entity.id
_entity.type
_entity.pdbx_description
1 polymer ?
#
loop_
_entity_poly.entity_id
_entity_poly.type
_entity_poly.pdbx_seq_one_letter_code
_entity_poly.pdbx_strand_id
1 'polypeptide(L)'
;MFIFLLIAPLVAWYFAAPGVIVYYPKEATDELRLIWNTHDQITRQRMLPGEATSEFGHVFPDENFFMVFFWWTDRGLRKCIDITPKRWATIDIYLDDKGGIDTAATDHDVTARLKQCAEEPDPFRS
;
A
#
# COMPACT_ATOMS: atom_id res chain seq x y z
N MET A 1 6.23 -5.80 37.41
CA MET A 1 5.98 -7.16 36.88
C MET A 1 4.60 -7.29 36.24
N PHE A 2 3.50 -6.90 36.90
CA PHE A 2 2.14 -6.96 36.32
C PHE A 2 1.88 -6.01 35.13
N ILE A 3 2.52 -4.84 35.09
CA ILE A 3 2.35 -3.88 33.98
C ILE A 3 2.85 -4.46 32.65
N PHE A 4 3.96 -5.21 32.66
CA PHE A 4 4.49 -5.87 31.46
C PHE A 4 3.52 -6.92 30.89
N LEU A 5 2.79 -7.64 31.75
CA LEU A 5 1.78 -8.61 31.32
C LEU A 5 0.56 -7.95 30.65
N LEU A 6 0.26 -6.69 30.97
CA LEU A 6 -0.82 -5.92 30.35
C LEU A 6 -0.37 -5.22 29.06
N ILE A 7 0.89 -4.77 29.00
CA ILE A 7 1.46 -4.09 27.83
C ILE A 7 1.85 -5.08 26.73
N ALA A 8 2.39 -6.25 27.09
CA ALA A 8 2.81 -7.27 26.13
C ALA A 8 1.76 -7.66 25.08
N PRO A 9 0.48 -7.94 25.44
CA PRO A 9 -0.53 -8.24 24.43
C PRO A 9 -0.89 -7.05 23.54
N LEU A 10 -0.88 -5.82 24.06
CA LEU A 10 -1.12 -4.61 23.26
C LEU A 10 0.02 -4.36 22.26
N VAL A 11 1.26 -4.56 22.70
CA VAL A 11 2.44 -4.46 21.83
C VAL A 11 2.44 -5.57 20.78
N ALA A 12 2.15 -6.82 21.19
CA ALA A 12 2.03 -7.94 20.26
C ALA A 12 0.94 -7.70 19.21
N TRP A 13 -0.19 -7.11 19.60
CA TRP A 13 -1.26 -6.72 18.69
C TRP A 13 -0.83 -5.63 17.71
N TYR A 14 -0.08 -4.63 18.16
CA TYR A 14 0.44 -3.57 17.30
C TYR A 14 1.36 -4.11 16.20
N PHE A 15 2.25 -5.05 16.54
CA PHE A 15 3.12 -5.73 15.56
C PHE A 15 2.39 -6.76 14.67
N ALA A 16 1.14 -7.09 14.99
CA ALA A 16 0.35 -8.03 14.22
C ALA A 16 -0.34 -7.42 13.01
N ALA A 17 -0.51 -6.09 13.02
CA ALA A 17 -1.24 -5.38 11.98
C ALA A 17 -0.44 -5.45 10.68
N PRO A 18 -1.05 -5.94 9.59
CA PRO A 18 -0.34 -6.03 8.33
C PRO A 18 -0.09 -4.62 7.78
N GLY A 19 1.14 -4.33 7.37
CA GLY A 19 1.53 -3.03 6.84
C GLY A 19 1.71 -3.08 5.32
N VAL A 20 1.47 -1.96 4.66
CA VAL A 20 1.85 -1.77 3.26
C VAL A 20 2.62 -0.48 3.16
N ILE A 21 3.78 -0.51 2.50
CA ILE A 21 4.56 0.69 2.19
C ILE A 21 4.71 0.77 0.68
N VAL A 22 4.36 1.92 0.10
CA VAL A 22 4.57 2.21 -1.32
C VAL A 22 5.66 3.25 -1.44
N TYR A 23 6.74 2.90 -2.12
CA TYR A 23 7.90 3.74 -2.37
C TYR A 23 7.85 4.34 -3.77
N TYR A 24 8.13 5.63 -3.87
CA TYR A 24 8.25 6.32 -5.15
C TYR A 24 9.70 6.81 -5.36
N PRO A 25 10.35 6.47 -6.48
CA PRO A 25 11.77 6.74 -6.69
C PRO A 25 12.07 8.22 -6.76
N LYS A 26 13.32 8.58 -6.44
CA LYS A 26 13.81 9.98 -6.50
C LYS A 26 13.97 10.47 -7.94
N GLU A 27 14.14 9.52 -8.85
CA GLU A 27 14.36 9.71 -10.28
C GLU A 27 13.06 10.13 -10.99
N ALA A 28 11.90 9.94 -10.35
CA ALA A 28 10.63 10.35 -10.90
C ALA A 28 10.51 11.89 -10.97
N THR A 29 9.69 12.38 -11.89
CA THR A 29 9.59 13.83 -12.16
C THR A 29 8.26 14.44 -11.75
N ASP A 30 7.24 13.61 -11.51
CA ASP A 30 5.86 14.05 -11.27
C ASP A 30 5.45 13.84 -9.82
N GLU A 31 4.67 14.79 -9.27
CA GLU A 31 3.95 14.60 -8.01
C GLU A 31 2.83 13.57 -8.21
N LEU A 32 2.77 12.58 -7.32
CA LEU A 32 1.65 11.65 -7.24
C LEU A 32 0.61 12.18 -6.25
N ARG A 33 -0.64 12.17 -6.70
CA ARG A 33 -1.80 12.33 -5.82
C ARG A 33 -2.35 10.95 -5.56
N LEU A 34 -2.58 10.63 -4.29
CA LEU A 34 -2.97 9.28 -3.90
C LEU A 34 -4.11 9.26 -2.90
N ILE A 35 -4.84 8.15 -2.92
CA ILE A 35 -5.90 7.82 -1.99
C ILE A 35 -5.68 6.39 -1.52
N TRP A 36 -5.59 6.24 -0.21
CA TRP A 36 -5.81 4.97 0.46
C TRP A 36 -7.29 4.82 0.78
N ASN A 37 -7.85 3.66 0.48
CA ASN A 37 -9.16 3.25 0.94
C ASN A 37 -9.04 1.88 1.62
N THR A 38 -8.96 1.90 2.94
CA THR A 38 -8.81 0.71 3.78
C THR A 38 -10.08 0.55 4.60
N HIS A 39 -10.94 -0.38 4.22
CA HIS A 39 -12.21 -0.64 4.90
C HIS A 39 -13.01 0.65 5.18
N ASP A 40 -13.31 1.40 4.12
CA ASP A 40 -14.03 2.68 4.13
C ASP A 40 -13.31 3.86 4.81
N GLN A 41 -12.09 3.65 5.33
CA GLN A 41 -11.22 4.73 5.77
C GLN A 41 -10.47 5.31 4.57
N ILE A 42 -10.90 6.50 4.15
CA ILE A 42 -10.34 7.18 2.99
C ILE A 42 -9.33 8.23 3.43
N THR A 43 -8.06 8.00 3.11
CA THR A 43 -6.97 8.94 3.38
C THR A 43 -6.42 9.49 2.08
N ARG A 44 -6.44 10.82 1.91
CA ARG A 44 -5.91 11.50 0.72
C ARG A 44 -4.57 12.11 1.03
N GLN A 45 -3.57 11.84 0.19
CA GLN A 45 -2.23 12.38 0.36
C GLN A 45 -1.63 12.76 -0.98
N ARG A 46 -0.47 13.43 -0.90
CA ARG A 46 0.41 13.70 -2.02
C ARG A 46 1.75 13.06 -1.70
N MET A 47 2.44 12.63 -2.74
CA MET A 47 3.75 12.00 -2.63
C MET A 47 4.66 12.57 -3.70
N LEU A 48 5.77 13.16 -3.27
CA LEU A 48 6.82 13.67 -4.12
C LEU A 48 7.83 12.56 -4.46
N PRO A 49 8.60 12.71 -5.56
CA PRO A 49 9.70 11.79 -5.88
C PRO A 49 10.64 11.58 -4.69
N GLY A 50 10.90 10.32 -4.36
CA GLY A 50 11.73 9.91 -3.22
C GLY A 50 11.01 9.75 -1.89
N GLU A 51 9.71 10.05 -1.84
CA GLU A 51 8.88 9.80 -0.67
C GLU A 51 8.27 8.39 -0.68
N ALA A 52 7.67 8.02 0.45
CA ALA A 52 6.90 6.81 0.60
C ALA A 52 5.63 7.11 1.39
N THR A 53 4.58 6.34 1.12
CA THR A 53 3.38 6.32 1.97
C THR A 53 3.22 4.94 2.57
N SER A 54 2.58 4.87 3.72
CA SER A 54 2.28 3.63 4.40
C SER A 54 0.84 3.62 4.88
N GLU A 55 0.19 2.46 4.79
CA GLU A 55 -1.12 2.22 5.35
C GLU A 55 -1.13 0.89 6.13
N PHE A 56 -1.92 0.85 7.20
CA PHE A 56 -2.03 -0.34 8.04
C PHE A 56 -3.40 -0.99 7.87
N GLY A 57 -3.40 -2.31 7.68
CA GLY A 57 -4.62 -3.10 7.67
C GLY A 57 -5.05 -3.51 9.08
N HIS A 58 -6.12 -4.28 9.16
CA HIS A 58 -6.58 -4.86 10.43
C HIS A 58 -5.87 -6.18 10.73
N VAL A 59 -5.59 -6.45 12.01
CA VAL A 59 -5.00 -7.72 12.46
C VAL A 59 -5.95 -8.89 12.19
N PHE A 60 -7.24 -8.67 12.46
CA PHE A 60 -8.33 -9.61 12.21
C PHE A 60 -9.30 -8.95 11.22
N PRO A 61 -8.97 -8.97 9.92
CA PRO A 61 -9.90 -8.49 8.90
C PRO A 61 -11.12 -9.40 8.86
N ASP A 62 -12.31 -8.81 8.74
CA ASP A 62 -13.52 -9.55 8.42
C ASP A 62 -13.57 -9.93 6.93
N GLU A 63 -14.62 -10.65 6.52
CA GLU A 63 -14.78 -11.15 5.16
C GLU A 63 -14.94 -10.04 4.10
N ASN A 64 -15.29 -8.81 4.52
CA ASN A 64 -15.47 -7.66 3.64
C ASN A 64 -14.26 -6.72 3.64
N PHE A 65 -13.18 -7.06 4.35
CA PHE A 65 -12.00 -6.20 4.41
C PHE A 65 -11.36 -6.07 3.02
N PHE A 66 -11.13 -4.82 2.63
CA PHE A 66 -10.35 -4.46 1.45
C PHE A 66 -9.37 -3.35 1.79
N MET A 67 -8.27 -3.31 1.04
CA MET A 67 -7.30 -2.23 1.07
C MET A 67 -6.96 -1.88 -0.36
N VAL A 68 -7.29 -0.66 -0.76
CA VAL A 68 -7.10 -0.21 -2.13
C VAL A 68 -6.23 1.04 -2.14
N PHE A 69 -5.22 1.01 -3.01
CA PHE A 69 -4.35 2.14 -3.27
C PHE A 69 -4.62 2.70 -4.66
N PHE A 70 -5.12 3.93 -4.70
CA PHE A 70 -5.34 4.69 -5.94
C PHE A 70 -4.30 5.79 -6.04
N TRP A 71 -3.72 5.98 -7.21
CA TRP A 71 -2.82 7.10 -7.44
C TRP A 71 -2.87 7.60 -8.88
N TRP A 72 -2.54 8.86 -9.06
CA TRP A 72 -2.52 9.50 -10.36
C TRP A 72 -1.56 10.69 -10.40
N THR A 73 -1.17 11.07 -11.62
CA THR A 73 -0.43 12.31 -11.88
C THR A 73 -1.30 13.31 -12.61
N ASP A 74 -0.95 14.58 -12.56
CA ASP A 74 -1.61 15.62 -13.35
C ASP A 74 -1.37 15.45 -14.87
N ARG A 75 -0.40 14.61 -15.26
CA ARG A 75 -0.08 14.28 -16.66
C ARG A 75 -0.93 13.14 -17.25
N GLY A 76 -1.88 12.61 -16.47
CA GLY A 76 -2.87 11.64 -16.96
C GLY A 76 -2.58 10.17 -16.63
N LEU A 77 -1.50 9.87 -15.88
CA LEU A 77 -1.37 8.55 -15.26
C LEU A 77 -2.49 8.39 -14.24
N ARG A 78 -3.22 7.28 -14.30
CA ARG A 78 -4.17 6.88 -13.26
C ARG A 78 -4.11 5.38 -13.07
N LYS A 79 -3.95 4.96 -11.83
CA LYS A 79 -3.67 3.58 -11.47
C LYS A 79 -4.38 3.22 -10.16
N CYS A 80 -4.68 1.94 -10.03
CA CYS A 80 -5.31 1.40 -8.85
C CYS A 80 -4.89 -0.06 -8.62
N ILE A 81 -4.60 -0.38 -7.37
CA ILE A 81 -4.38 -1.77 -6.93
C ILE A 81 -5.20 -2.08 -5.69
N ASP A 82 -5.85 -3.24 -5.73
CA ASP A 82 -6.38 -3.93 -4.57
C ASP A 82 -5.27 -4.79 -3.98
N ILE A 83 -4.98 -4.53 -2.72
CA ILE A 83 -3.91 -5.14 -1.95
C ILE A 83 -4.56 -6.02 -0.91
N THR A 84 -4.26 -7.32 -0.97
CA THR A 84 -4.60 -8.25 0.11
C THR A 84 -3.38 -8.37 1.04
N PRO A 85 -3.33 -7.75 2.23
CA PRO A 85 -2.15 -7.75 3.09
C PRO A 85 -1.94 -9.12 3.75
N LYS A 86 -0.69 -9.47 4.09
CA LYS A 86 -0.40 -10.71 4.83
C LYS A 86 -0.34 -10.38 6.32
N ARG A 87 -1.11 -11.11 7.15
CA ARG A 87 -1.05 -10.97 8.61
C ARG A 87 0.40 -11.06 9.09
N TRP A 88 0.77 -10.23 10.08
CA TRP A 88 2.10 -10.21 10.68
C TRP A 88 3.25 -9.84 9.73
N ALA A 89 2.96 -9.23 8.59
CA ALA A 89 3.99 -8.79 7.65
C ALA A 89 3.69 -7.38 7.13
N THR A 90 4.77 -6.64 6.90
CA THR A 90 4.76 -5.44 6.07
C THR A 90 5.19 -5.85 4.67
N ILE A 91 4.45 -5.41 3.66
CA ILE A 91 4.83 -5.58 2.25
C ILE A 91 5.30 -4.26 1.68
N ASP A 92 6.37 -4.33 0.91
CA ASP A 92 6.97 -3.19 0.23
C ASP A 92 6.61 -3.26 -1.25
N ILE A 93 6.06 -2.16 -1.78
CA ILE A 93 5.70 -2.00 -3.18
C ILE A 93 6.52 -0.85 -3.74
N TYR A 94 7.22 -1.08 -4.83
CA TYR A 94 8.05 -0.07 -5.48
C TYR A 94 7.36 0.40 -6.76
N LEU A 95 7.29 1.72 -6.92
CA LEU A 95 6.86 2.34 -8.16
C LEU A 95 8.08 2.62 -9.06
N ASP A 96 7.87 2.67 -10.38
CA ASP A 96 8.86 3.10 -11.35
C ASP A 96 8.89 4.64 -11.48
N ASP A 97 9.82 5.15 -12.31
CA ASP A 97 10.01 6.59 -12.57
C ASP A 97 8.81 7.26 -13.28
N LYS A 98 7.88 6.47 -13.81
CA LYS A 98 6.63 6.90 -14.45
C LYS A 98 5.41 6.71 -13.56
N GLY A 99 5.59 6.18 -12.35
CA GLY A 99 4.51 5.85 -11.42
C GLY A 99 3.77 4.54 -11.74
N GLY A 100 4.30 3.68 -12.61
CA GLY A 100 3.87 2.29 -12.72
C GLY A 100 4.41 1.44 -11.56
N ILE A 101 3.98 0.20 -11.43
CA ILE A 101 4.57 -0.73 -10.45
C ILE A 101 5.86 -1.31 -11.02
N ASP A 102 6.97 -1.15 -10.30
CA ASP A 102 8.23 -1.81 -10.60
C ASP A 102 8.18 -3.26 -10.15
N THR A 103 7.85 -4.15 -11.08
CA THR A 103 7.80 -5.61 -10.86
C THR A 103 9.17 -6.26 -10.73
N ALA A 104 10.26 -5.55 -11.06
CA ALA A 104 11.62 -6.04 -10.84
C ALA A 104 12.11 -5.73 -9.41
N ALA A 105 11.68 -4.60 -8.84
CA ALA A 105 12.00 -4.20 -7.47
C ALA A 105 11.00 -4.73 -6.42
N THR A 106 9.73 -4.94 -6.79
CA THR A 106 8.70 -5.50 -5.92
C THR A 106 8.83 -7.03 -5.86
N ASP A 107 8.73 -7.62 -4.65
CA ASP A 107 8.80 -9.07 -4.48
C ASP A 107 7.72 -9.78 -5.31
N HIS A 108 8.10 -10.88 -5.97
CA HIS A 108 7.22 -11.65 -6.83
C HIS A 108 5.98 -12.21 -6.08
N ASP A 109 6.09 -12.60 -4.80
CA ASP A 109 4.93 -13.01 -3.99
C ASP A 109 3.95 -11.83 -3.80
N VAL A 110 4.48 -10.63 -3.58
CA VAL A 110 3.69 -9.42 -3.43
C VAL A 110 2.98 -9.10 -4.74
N THR A 111 3.70 -9.01 -5.85
CA THR A 111 3.13 -8.72 -7.17
C THR A 111 2.05 -9.74 -7.57
N ALA A 112 2.25 -11.03 -7.29
CA ALA A 112 1.26 -12.08 -7.58
C ALA A 112 -0.07 -11.93 -6.81
N ARG A 113 -0.06 -11.18 -5.71
CA ARG A 113 -1.23 -10.94 -4.86
C ARG A 113 -1.90 -9.60 -5.12
N LEU A 114 -1.22 -8.68 -5.79
CA LEU A 114 -1.80 -7.41 -6.21
C LEU A 114 -2.83 -7.67 -7.32
N LYS A 115 -4.02 -7.11 -7.15
CA LYS A 115 -5.08 -7.20 -8.13
C LYS A 115 -5.39 -5.83 -8.70
N GLN A 116 -5.75 -5.80 -9.97
CA GLN A 116 -6.29 -4.60 -10.59
C GLN A 116 -7.70 -4.32 -10.06
N CYS A 117 -8.01 -3.05 -9.83
CA CYS A 117 -9.35 -2.62 -9.48
C CYS A 117 -10.28 -2.71 -10.70
N ALA A 118 -11.53 -3.11 -10.49
CA ALA A 118 -12.50 -3.15 -11.57
C ALA A 118 -12.68 -1.75 -12.19
N GLU A 119 -12.65 -1.66 -13.53
CA GLU A 119 -12.87 -0.45 -14.36
C GLU A 119 -11.69 0.53 -14.61
N GLU A 120 -10.44 0.22 -14.24
CA GLU A 120 -9.26 1.12 -14.49
C GLU A 120 -8.27 0.48 -15.51
N PRO A 121 -7.41 1.22 -16.24
CA PRO A 121 -6.34 0.66 -17.08
C PRO A 121 -5.34 -0.22 -16.32
N ASP A 122 -4.76 -1.22 -17.02
CA ASP A 122 -3.80 -2.22 -16.48
C ASP A 122 -2.70 -1.56 -15.62
N PRO A 123 -2.62 -1.85 -14.31
CA PRO A 123 -1.71 -1.14 -13.42
C PRO A 123 -0.24 -1.50 -13.62
N PHE A 124 0.06 -2.63 -14.28
CA PHE A 124 1.42 -3.12 -14.51
C PHE A 124 1.96 -2.74 -15.89
N ARG A 125 1.11 -2.22 -16.78
CA ARG A 125 1.49 -1.76 -18.12
C ARG A 125 1.59 -0.24 -18.15
N SER A 126 2.76 0.28 -18.54
CA SER A 126 2.97 1.70 -18.86
C SER A 126 2.68 2.01 -20.32
#